data_AF-A0A917U200-F1
#
_entry.id   AF-A0A917U200-F1
#
_cell.length_a   1.000
_cell.length_b   1.000
_cell.length_c   1.000
_cell.angle_alpha   90.00
_cell.angle_beta   90.00
_cell.angle_gamma   90.00
#
_symmetry.space_group_name_H-M   'P 1'
#
loop_
_entity.id
_entity.type
_entity.pdbx_description
1 polymer ?
#
loop_
_entity_poly.entity_id
_entity_poly.type
_entity_poly.pdbx_seq_one_letter_code
_entity_poly.pdbx_strand_id
1 'polypeptide(L)'
;MTGRRTALYRLFRSDGGLLYIGIGYGPAVRIASHRRKPWGSDIDITRTAITWFDDRDGAETAELRAIRDEKPLHNIVTGDENGCARFLPGVDGEPRRGFRPNAAQEAKLVKIRQAWAEREAARGEYRRLLIACGEAGVPVLYLSRELGVERKTLYRQLGRSAT
;
A
#
# COMPACT_ATOMS: atom_id res chain seq x y z
N MET A 1 17.20 7.54 5.85
CA MET A 1 17.17 6.82 4.56
C MET A 1 16.34 7.66 3.62
N THR A 2 16.91 8.24 2.56
CA THR A 2 16.15 9.02 1.57
C THR A 2 15.55 8.06 0.55
N GLY A 3 14.21 8.00 0.48
CA GLY A 3 13.51 7.20 -0.53
C GLY A 3 13.86 7.64 -1.95
N ARG A 4 13.65 6.76 -2.93
CA ARG A 4 13.80 7.12 -4.34
C ARG A 4 12.62 7.99 -4.78
N ARG A 5 12.91 9.18 -5.32
CA ARG A 5 11.88 10.10 -5.83
C ARG A 5 10.96 9.44 -6.83
N THR A 6 9.65 9.63 -6.64
CA THR A 6 8.60 9.01 -7.46
C THR A 6 7.66 10.09 -7.98
N ALA A 7 7.38 10.07 -9.29
CA ALA A 7 6.45 11.01 -9.90
C ALA A 7 5.02 10.46 -9.87
N LEU A 8 4.05 11.30 -9.55
CA LEU A 8 2.64 11.16 -9.89
C LEU A 8 2.39 11.88 -11.21
N TYR A 9 1.79 11.22 -12.19
CA TYR A 9 1.47 11.80 -13.49
C TYR A 9 0.00 11.62 -13.85
N ARG A 10 -0.58 12.63 -14.50
CA ARG A 10 -1.96 12.67 -14.99
C ARG A 10 -1.97 12.81 -16.50
N LEU A 11 -2.73 11.95 -17.17
CA LEU A 11 -2.89 11.91 -18.61
C LEU A 11 -4.29 12.39 -18.98
N PHE A 12 -4.35 13.28 -19.95
CA PHE A 12 -5.58 13.93 -20.38
C PHE A 12 -5.83 13.70 -21.86
N ARG A 13 -7.09 13.84 -22.27
CA ARG A 13 -7.49 14.02 -23.66
C ARG A 13 -7.26 15.45 -24.12
N SER A 14 -7.33 15.65 -25.43
CA SER A 14 -7.31 16.99 -26.03
C SER A 14 -8.46 17.88 -25.56
N ASP A 15 -9.62 17.31 -25.22
CA ASP A 15 -10.78 18.03 -24.66
C ASP A 15 -10.63 18.36 -23.16
N GLY A 16 -9.63 17.79 -22.48
CA GLY A 16 -9.34 18.02 -21.06
C GLY A 16 -9.92 16.96 -20.14
N GLY A 17 -10.59 15.93 -20.68
CA GLY A 17 -11.02 14.76 -19.93
C GLY A 17 -9.82 13.99 -19.36
N LEU A 18 -9.86 13.69 -18.06
CA LEU A 18 -8.80 12.94 -17.39
C LEU A 18 -8.90 11.45 -17.77
N LEU A 19 -7.86 10.94 -18.43
CA LEU A 19 -7.79 9.55 -18.87
C LEU A 19 -7.22 8.63 -17.80
N TYR A 20 -6.09 9.02 -17.20
CA TYR A 20 -5.33 8.11 -16.34
C TYR A 20 -4.45 8.87 -15.36
N ILE A 21 -4.30 8.33 -14.16
CA ILE A 21 -3.36 8.78 -13.14
C ILE A 21 -2.45 7.60 -12.79
N GLY A 22 -1.15 7.83 -12.74
CA GLY A 22 -0.18 6.80 -12.40
C GLY A 22 1.00 7.33 -11.62
N ILE A 23 1.75 6.44 -10.96
CA ILE A 23 3.08 6.78 -10.42
C ILE A 23 4.24 6.05 -11.11
N GLY A 24 5.44 6.61 -10.99
CA GLY A 24 6.66 5.91 -11.38
C GLY A 24 7.93 6.71 -11.21
N TYR A 25 9.06 6.00 -11.16
CA TYR A 25 10.40 6.61 -11.11
C TYR A 25 10.83 7.23 -12.46
N GLY A 26 10.17 6.84 -13.56
CA GLY A 26 10.46 7.28 -14.92
C GLY A 26 9.16 7.52 -15.68
N PRO A 27 8.47 8.66 -15.45
CA PRO A 27 7.14 8.91 -16.00
C PRO A 27 7.14 8.83 -17.54
N ALA A 28 8.16 9.36 -18.22
CA ALA A 28 8.26 9.30 -19.69
C ALA A 28 8.16 7.87 -20.26
N VAL A 29 8.90 6.92 -19.68
CA VAL A 29 8.89 5.50 -20.10
C VAL A 29 7.51 4.88 -19.84
N ARG A 30 6.90 5.20 -18.70
CA ARG A 30 5.57 4.69 -18.34
C ARG A 30 4.48 5.26 -19.26
N ILE A 31 4.56 6.54 -19.60
CA ILE A 31 3.62 7.21 -20.51
C ILE A 31 3.73 6.64 -21.93
N ALA A 32 4.95 6.42 -22.43
CA ALA A 32 5.17 5.74 -23.70
C ALA A 32 4.56 4.33 -23.73
N SER A 33 4.58 3.62 -22.58
CA SER A 33 3.88 2.34 -22.47
C SER A 33 2.35 2.47 -22.51
N HIS A 34 1.77 3.54 -21.97
CA HIS A 34 0.33 3.78 -22.00
C HIS A 34 -0.18 4.13 -23.40
N ARG A 35 0.65 4.76 -24.24
CA ARG A 35 0.34 5.01 -25.66
C ARG A 35 0.07 3.74 -26.48
N ARG A 36 0.50 2.56 -26.00
CA ARG A 36 0.24 1.26 -26.64
C ARG A 36 -1.09 0.61 -26.22
N LYS A 37 -1.85 1.22 -25.31
CA LYS A 37 -3.17 0.72 -24.89
C LYS A 37 -4.26 1.13 -25.90
N PRO A 38 -5.44 0.49 -25.90
CA PRO A 38 -6.53 0.84 -26.82
C PRO A 38 -6.95 2.32 -26.78
N TRP A 39 -6.84 2.97 -25.61
CA TRP A 39 -7.11 4.40 -25.41
C TRP A 39 -5.87 5.29 -25.55
N GLY A 40 -4.70 4.71 -25.85
CA GLY A 40 -3.41 5.41 -25.82
C GLY A 40 -3.29 6.52 -26.87
N SER A 41 -4.05 6.42 -27.96
CA SER A 41 -4.17 7.46 -29.00
C SER A 41 -4.78 8.76 -28.48
N ASP A 42 -5.60 8.69 -27.44
CA ASP A 42 -6.34 9.84 -26.91
C ASP A 42 -5.47 10.69 -25.97
N ILE A 43 -4.26 10.23 -25.62
CA ILE A 43 -3.37 10.91 -24.69
C ILE A 43 -2.78 12.17 -25.32
N ASP A 44 -3.16 13.33 -24.79
CA ASP A 44 -2.52 14.62 -25.04
C ASP A 44 -1.33 14.82 -24.09
N ILE A 45 -0.12 14.74 -24.66
CA ILE A 45 1.13 14.91 -23.91
C ILE A 45 1.32 16.36 -23.47
N THR A 46 0.79 17.32 -24.22
CA THR A 46 0.96 18.75 -23.90
C THR A 46 0.21 19.15 -22.63
N ARG A 47 -0.84 18.38 -22.28
CA ARG A 47 -1.67 18.58 -21.09
C ARG A 47 -1.28 17.65 -19.94
N THR A 48 -0.27 16.80 -20.11
CA THR A 48 0.17 15.87 -19.07
C THR A 48 0.77 16.62 -17.88
N ALA A 49 0.25 16.39 -16.69
CA ALA A 49 0.73 17.01 -15.45
C ALA A 49 1.58 16.02 -14.65
N ILE A 50 2.71 16.47 -14.11
CA ILE A 50 3.66 15.65 -13.35
C ILE A 50 4.00 16.34 -12.03
N THR A 51 3.91 15.60 -10.92
CA THR A 51 4.28 16.05 -9.57
C THR A 51 5.26 15.06 -8.95
N TRP A 52 6.37 15.54 -8.39
CA TRP A 52 7.39 14.67 -7.77
C TRP A 52 7.21 14.59 -6.26
N PHE A 53 7.39 13.39 -5.72
CA PHE A 53 7.43 13.09 -4.29
C PHE A 53 8.81 12.58 -3.90
N ASP A 54 9.23 12.85 -2.66
CA ASP A 54 10.55 12.44 -2.15
C ASP A 54 10.70 10.93 -1.99
N ASP A 55 9.59 10.22 -1.78
CA ASP A 55 9.53 8.77 -1.71
C ASP A 55 8.31 8.21 -2.45
N ARG A 56 8.26 6.87 -2.51
CA ARG A 56 7.19 6.13 -3.19
C ARG A 56 5.90 6.11 -2.37
N ASP A 57 5.99 6.02 -1.05
CA ASP A 57 4.83 5.91 -0.17
C ASP A 57 3.96 7.19 -0.23
N GLY A 58 4.62 8.35 -0.30
CA GLY A 58 3.96 9.64 -0.53
C GLY A 58 3.30 9.72 -1.90
N ALA A 59 3.96 9.21 -2.94
CA ALA A 59 3.39 9.16 -4.29
C ALA A 59 2.18 8.21 -4.37
N GLU A 60 2.24 7.02 -3.75
CA GLU A 60 1.13 6.06 -3.69
C GLU A 60 -0.07 6.65 -2.94
N THR A 61 0.17 7.33 -1.81
CA THR A 61 -0.89 8.02 -1.06
C THR A 61 -1.55 9.12 -1.90
N ALA A 62 -0.77 9.90 -2.64
CA ALA A 62 -1.28 10.95 -3.51
C ALA A 62 -2.01 10.41 -4.75
N GLU A 63 -1.52 9.32 -5.33
CA GLU A 63 -2.15 8.62 -6.46
C GLU A 63 -3.55 8.12 -6.09
N LEU A 64 -3.67 7.44 -4.95
CA LEU A 64 -4.95 6.92 -4.46
C LEU A 64 -5.96 8.04 -4.22
N ARG A 65 -5.52 9.16 -3.61
CA ARG A 65 -6.36 10.35 -3.42
C ARG A 65 -6.81 10.95 -4.75
N ALA A 66 -5.88 11.11 -5.69
CA ALA A 66 -6.15 11.67 -7.01
C ALA A 66 -7.11 10.79 -7.82
N ILE A 67 -6.91 9.47 -7.88
CA ILE A 67 -7.81 8.54 -8.58
C ILE A 67 -9.22 8.62 -7.99
N ARG A 68 -9.32 8.69 -6.66
CA ARG A 68 -10.60 8.77 -5.95
C ARG A 68 -11.35 10.08 -6.23
N ASP A 69 -10.65 11.20 -6.18
CA ASP A 69 -11.26 12.53 -6.23
C ASP A 69 -11.49 12.99 -7.68
N GLU A 70 -10.61 12.60 -8.60
CA GLU A 70 -10.64 13.06 -10.00
C GLU A 70 -11.27 12.04 -10.97
N LYS A 71 -11.48 10.78 -10.54
CA LYS A 71 -12.20 9.72 -11.29
C LYS A 71 -11.76 9.56 -12.76
N PRO A 72 -10.48 9.27 -13.03
CA PRO A 72 -9.95 9.09 -14.39
C PRO A 72 -10.65 7.94 -15.13
N LEU A 73 -10.85 8.11 -16.44
CA LEU A 73 -11.62 7.19 -17.29
C LEU A 73 -11.06 5.76 -17.37
N HIS A 74 -9.72 5.60 -17.31
CA HIS A 74 -9.04 4.34 -17.60
C HIS A 74 -8.15 3.83 -16.47
N ASN A 75 -8.19 4.43 -15.28
CA ASN A 75 -7.69 3.69 -14.12
C ASN A 75 -8.66 2.53 -13.90
N ILE A 76 -8.25 1.35 -14.39
CA ILE A 76 -8.93 0.09 -14.10
C ILE A 76 -8.78 -0.19 -12.61
N VAL A 77 -9.76 0.34 -11.92
CA VAL A 77 -10.24 0.00 -10.60
C VAL A 77 -10.93 -1.34 -10.85
N THR A 78 -10.17 -2.45 -10.84
CA THR A 78 -10.62 -3.80 -11.23
C THR A 78 -11.99 -4.12 -10.66
N GLY A 79 -13.01 -4.02 -11.51
CA GLY A 79 -14.38 -4.35 -11.17
C GLY A 79 -15.39 -3.25 -11.48
N ASP A 80 -15.59 -2.97 -12.76
CA ASP A 80 -16.94 -2.89 -13.30
C ASP A 80 -17.46 -4.34 -13.41
N GLU A 81 -18.40 -4.79 -12.60
CA GLU A 81 -19.67 -4.16 -12.25
C GLU A 81 -19.93 -3.98 -10.74
N ASN A 82 -18.98 -4.31 -9.85
CA ASN A 82 -19.13 -4.16 -8.39
C ASN A 82 -17.83 -4.40 -7.59
N GLY A 83 -16.66 -4.30 -8.22
CA GLY A 83 -15.44 -4.97 -7.72
C GLY A 83 -14.38 -4.09 -7.08
N CYS A 84 -14.38 -2.76 -7.26
CA CYS A 84 -13.25 -1.96 -6.78
C CYS A 84 -13.59 -0.81 -5.81
N ALA A 85 -14.87 -0.46 -5.66
CA ALA A 85 -15.33 0.23 -4.46
C ALA A 85 -15.30 -0.67 -3.21
N ARG A 86 -15.00 -1.97 -3.38
CA ARG A 86 -15.11 -3.00 -2.33
C ARG A 86 -13.86 -3.14 -1.44
N PHE A 87 -12.69 -2.71 -1.91
CA PHE A 87 -11.42 -2.92 -1.20
C PHE A 87 -10.57 -1.65 -1.00
N LEU A 88 -11.01 -0.49 -1.50
CA LEU A 88 -10.42 0.78 -1.12
C LEU A 88 -11.02 1.23 0.21
N PRO A 89 -10.21 1.49 1.27
CA PRO A 89 -10.74 2.02 2.51
C PRO A 89 -11.44 3.35 2.26
N GLY A 90 -12.60 3.57 2.88
CA GLY A 90 -13.24 4.87 2.90
C GLY A 90 -12.37 5.92 3.58
N VAL A 91 -12.85 7.17 3.58
CA VAL A 91 -12.14 8.35 4.12
C VAL A 91 -11.63 8.17 5.57
N ASP A 92 -12.20 7.22 6.32
CA ASP A 92 -11.86 6.90 7.72
C ASP A 92 -11.55 5.41 7.94
N GLY A 93 -11.29 4.63 6.89
CA GLY A 93 -11.13 3.16 6.99
C GLY A 93 -12.44 2.37 6.95
N GLU A 94 -13.60 3.05 6.91
CA GLU A 94 -14.92 2.43 6.82
C GLU A 94 -15.29 2.03 5.36
N PRO A 95 -16.02 0.92 5.14
CA PRO A 95 -16.54 0.57 3.83
C PRO A 95 -17.55 1.63 3.35
N ARG A 96 -17.38 2.19 2.14
CA ARG A 96 -18.33 3.16 1.57
C ARG A 96 -19.63 2.45 1.13
N ARG A 97 -20.59 2.34 2.06
CA ARG A 97 -22.02 2.00 1.93
C ARG A 97 -22.40 0.65 1.27
N GLY A 98 -23.13 -0.18 2.03
CA GLY A 98 -24.01 -1.24 1.52
C GLY A 98 -23.72 -2.65 2.05
N PHE A 99 -22.47 -2.96 2.39
CA PHE A 99 -22.14 -4.25 2.98
C PHE A 99 -22.50 -4.26 4.47
N ARG A 100 -23.68 -4.79 4.79
CA ARG A 100 -23.98 -5.25 6.14
C ARG A 100 -23.74 -6.75 6.20
N PRO A 101 -22.76 -7.23 6.97
CA PRO A 101 -22.61 -8.66 7.19
C PRO A 101 -23.92 -9.20 7.79
N ASN A 102 -24.37 -10.34 7.28
CA ASN A 102 -25.45 -11.07 7.93
C ASN A 102 -24.98 -11.65 9.29
N ALA A 103 -25.90 -12.18 10.10
CA ALA A 103 -25.57 -12.69 11.43
C ALA A 103 -24.43 -13.72 11.44
N ALA A 104 -24.38 -14.62 10.45
CA ALA A 104 -23.34 -15.63 10.33
C ALA A 104 -21.98 -15.02 9.94
N GLN A 105 -21.97 -13.98 9.09
CA GLN A 105 -20.78 -13.24 8.72
C GLN A 105 -20.26 -12.38 9.88
N GLU A 106 -21.14 -11.71 10.63
CA GLU A 106 -20.76 -10.93 11.81
C GLU A 106 -20.11 -11.82 12.88
N ALA A 107 -20.69 -13.00 13.14
CA ALA A 107 -20.09 -13.97 14.06
C ALA A 107 -18.66 -14.39 13.65
N LYS A 108 -18.40 -14.53 12.35
CA LYS A 108 -17.05 -14.82 11.82
C LYS A 108 -16.13 -13.60 11.97
N LEU A 109 -16.62 -12.40 11.69
CA LEU A 109 -15.84 -11.16 11.85
C LEU A 109 -15.45 -10.92 13.31
N VAL A 110 -16.34 -11.19 14.26
CA VAL A 110 -16.04 -11.14 15.70
C VAL A 110 -14.87 -12.08 16.03
N LYS A 111 -14.90 -13.33 15.55
CA LYS A 111 -13.79 -14.28 15.75
C LYS A 111 -12.48 -13.80 15.13
N ILE A 112 -12.54 -13.24 13.92
CA ILE A 112 -11.35 -12.68 13.26
C ILE A 112 -10.78 -11.49 14.03
N ARG A 113 -11.64 -10.58 14.52
CA ARG A 113 -11.22 -9.43 15.34
C ARG A 113 -10.57 -9.87 16.65
N GLN A 114 -11.14 -10.87 17.32
CA GLN A 114 -10.57 -11.47 18.53
C GLN A 114 -9.20 -12.09 18.25
N ALA A 115 -9.11 -12.97 17.25
CA ALA A 115 -7.85 -13.61 16.86
C ALA A 115 -6.78 -12.59 16.43
N TRP A 116 -7.18 -11.50 15.78
CA TRP A 116 -6.27 -10.42 15.42
C TRP A 116 -5.75 -9.69 16.66
N ALA A 117 -6.62 -9.34 17.60
CA ALA A 117 -6.23 -8.69 18.85
C ALA A 117 -5.28 -9.56 19.68
N GLU A 118 -5.59 -10.86 19.81
CA GLU A 118 -4.72 -11.83 20.47
C GLU A 118 -3.36 -11.94 19.78
N ARG A 119 -3.34 -11.99 18.44
CA ARG A 119 -2.11 -12.04 17.66
C ARG A 119 -1.26 -10.79 17.83
N GLU A 120 -1.85 -9.60 17.83
CA GLU A 120 -1.11 -8.35 18.03
C GLU A 120 -0.62 -8.21 19.47
N ALA A 121 -1.41 -8.64 20.47
CA ALA A 121 -0.96 -8.71 21.86
C ALA A 121 0.23 -9.68 22.02
N ALA A 122 0.12 -10.89 21.47
CA ALA A 122 1.20 -11.87 21.49
C ALA A 122 2.45 -11.37 20.75
N ARG A 123 2.29 -10.66 19.63
CA ARG A 123 3.41 -10.02 18.92
C ARG A 123 4.05 -8.92 19.76
N GLY A 124 3.25 -8.11 20.45
CA GLY A 124 3.73 -7.07 21.36
C GLY A 124 4.52 -7.66 22.52
N GLU A 125 4.00 -8.72 23.15
CA GLU A 125 4.67 -9.44 24.23
C GLU A 125 5.98 -10.07 23.75
N TYR A 126 5.94 -10.79 22.62
CA TYR A 126 7.12 -11.36 21.97
C TYR A 126 8.20 -10.30 21.75
N ARG A 127 7.83 -9.12 21.24
CA ARG A 127 8.77 -8.03 21.01
C ARG A 127 9.35 -7.48 22.31
N ARG A 128 8.53 -7.31 23.35
CA ARG A 128 8.99 -6.86 24.67
C ARG A 128 10.00 -7.83 25.27
N LEU A 129 9.69 -9.13 25.26
CA LEU A 129 10.58 -10.17 25.76
C LEU A 129 11.86 -10.26 24.94
N LEU A 130 11.77 -10.15 23.62
CA LEU A 130 12.94 -10.16 22.75
C LEU A 130 13.90 -8.99 23.06
N ILE A 131 13.36 -7.79 23.29
CA ILE A 131 14.16 -6.62 23.70
C ILE A 131 14.79 -6.87 25.07
N ALA A 132 14.02 -7.36 26.05
CA ALA A 132 14.54 -7.67 27.39
C ALA A 132 15.68 -8.70 27.35
N CYS A 133 15.58 -9.74 26.51
CA CYS A 133 16.67 -10.68 26.27
C CYS A 133 17.90 -9.96 25.67
N GLY A 134 17.68 -9.05 24.71
CA GLY A 134 18.75 -8.26 24.11
C GLY A 134 19.44 -7.30 25.09
N GLU A 135 18.71 -6.75 26.06
CA GLU A 135 19.22 -5.90 27.16
C GLU A 135 19.94 -6.72 28.23
N ALA A 136 19.46 -7.92 28.53
CA ALA A 136 20.12 -8.89 29.41
C ALA A 136 21.37 -9.53 28.79
N GLY A 137 21.75 -9.14 27.56
CA GLY A 137 22.95 -9.63 26.89
C GLY A 137 22.83 -11.02 26.29
N VAL A 138 21.62 -11.56 26.13
CA VAL A 138 21.41 -12.87 25.50
C VAL A 138 21.85 -12.81 24.03
N PRO A 139 22.77 -13.68 23.57
CA PRO A 139 23.27 -13.63 22.20
C PRO A 139 22.17 -13.92 21.15
N VAL A 140 22.14 -13.14 20.07
CA VAL A 140 21.17 -13.32 18.97
C VAL A 140 21.27 -14.71 18.32
N LEU A 141 22.46 -15.31 18.30
CA LEU A 141 22.64 -16.69 17.81
C LEU A 141 21.89 -17.71 18.68
N TYR A 142 21.87 -17.52 20.00
CA TYR A 142 21.16 -18.40 20.92
C TYR A 142 19.65 -18.27 20.71
N LEU A 143 19.14 -17.04 20.69
CA LEU A 143 17.72 -16.74 20.42
C LEU A 143 17.25 -17.29 19.06
N SER A 144 18.11 -17.22 18.03
CA SER A 144 17.79 -17.73 16.70
C SER A 144 17.58 -19.25 16.69
N ARG A 145 18.40 -20.00 17.42
CA ARG A 145 18.26 -21.46 17.54
C ARG A 145 17.05 -21.85 18.37
N GLU A 146 16.84 -21.17 19.50
CA GLU A 146 15.74 -21.46 20.42
C GLU A 146 14.37 -21.17 19.79
N LEU A 147 14.25 -20.03 19.11
CA LEU A 147 12.98 -19.59 18.53
C LEU A 147 12.75 -20.12 17.11
N GLY A 148 13.77 -20.73 16.49
CA GLY A 148 13.71 -21.11 15.08
C GLY A 148 13.57 -19.93 14.11
N VAL A 149 13.93 -18.72 14.55
CA VAL A 149 13.82 -17.48 13.76
C VAL A 149 15.18 -17.11 13.19
N GLU A 150 15.23 -16.70 11.93
CA GLU A 150 16.47 -16.23 11.31
C GLU A 150 17.10 -15.05 12.06
N ARG A 151 18.44 -15.09 12.24
CA ARG A 151 19.20 -14.01 12.90
C ARG A 151 18.94 -12.63 12.32
N LYS A 152 18.80 -12.51 11.00
CA LYS A 152 18.52 -11.24 10.31
C LYS A 152 17.18 -10.64 10.74
N THR A 153 16.18 -11.49 10.96
CA THR A 153 14.85 -11.09 11.45
C THR A 153 14.93 -10.60 12.88
N LEU A 154 15.66 -11.31 13.75
CA LEU A 154 15.87 -10.89 15.15
C LEU A 154 16.64 -9.57 15.24
N TYR A 155 17.70 -9.39 14.46
CA TYR A 155 18.45 -8.12 14.39
C TYR A 155 17.56 -6.94 14.00
N ARG A 156 16.71 -7.13 12.97
CA ARG A 156 15.73 -6.11 12.57
C ARG A 156 14.74 -5.78 13.68
N GLN A 157 14.24 -6.80 14.39
CA GLN A 157 13.27 -6.62 15.48
C GLN A 157 13.89 -5.94 16.71
N LEU A 158 15.18 -6.16 16.96
CA LEU A 158 15.99 -5.52 17.99
C LEU A 158 16.53 -4.14 17.58
N GLY A 159 16.31 -3.69 16.34
CA GLY A 159 16.83 -2.41 15.85
C GLY A 159 18.36 -2.36 15.70
N ARG A 160 19.02 -3.52 15.61
CA ARG A 160 20.48 -3.64 15.47
C ARG A 160 20.82 -4.00 14.01
N SER A 161 21.87 -3.39 13.45
CA SER A 161 22.39 -3.81 12.14
C SER A 161 23.07 -5.16 12.28
N ALA A 162 22.74 -6.12 11.42
CA ALA A 162 23.49 -7.37 11.32
C ALA A 162 24.90 -7.02 10.81
N THR A 163 25.89 -7.10 11.69
CA THR A 163 27.31 -7.01 11.32
C THR A 163 27.78 -8.38 10.87
#